data_AF-A0A256YUW4-F1
#
_entry.id   AF-A0A256YUW4-F1
#
_cell.length_a   1.000
_cell.length_b   1.000
_cell.length_c   1.000
_cell.angle_alpha   90.00
_cell.angle_beta   90.00
_cell.angle_gamma   90.00
#
_symmetry.space_group_name_H-M   'P 1'
#
loop_
_entity.id
_entity.type
_entity.pdbx_description
1 polymer ?
#
loop_
_entity_poly.entity_id
_entity_poly.type
_entity_poly.pdbx_seq_one_letter_code
_entity_poly.pdbx_strand_id
1 'polypeptide(L)'
;MKRSDVLLSKNVLDVKLGLLIYSAPEVYIGEYVRDFIPNPLNFQVREVGLNGLPANTSLCISRNDYIRCEEGEVLLYVLCKEYLSTLEAINIVRRLLKVRHVSYAGLKDTSASTCQYITIKCESTKELPAKVSKHIDERKKLILCFISKSATVLRRGYLNGNEFIINLQVENGYEDEIIHVLRNNLSNALFLNYFGYQRFGTLRPYNHIIGKLILESRYEEALEYIAGKPTIWESSEAREARRLFEEGKLKEAFNRMPKHLNLERKVLTLLLKGLKPKDIIMRLNRSILEIFIESFQSYIINLSLSKLYLMYGNCRELLDKCEVLPYPTPTINIYDICSEVVKDTFRSVLDDVGGPFSRYLRRGFRETVVIVKDIHVSCNEGVLNLRFRLPPSAYATVILRELLRSKLKVQASSYPSGML
;
A
#
# COMPACT_ATOMS: atom_id res chain seq x y z
N MET A 1 -21.11 -23.21 -16.22
CA MET A 1 -21.24 -21.82 -16.72
C MET A 1 -20.44 -21.66 -17.99
N LYS A 2 -21.01 -21.12 -19.07
CA LYS A 2 -20.25 -20.77 -20.27
C LYS A 2 -19.28 -19.63 -19.92
N ARG A 3 -18.12 -19.58 -20.58
CA ARG A 3 -17.05 -18.55 -20.47
C ARG A 3 -17.51 -17.09 -20.74
N SER A 4 -18.80 -16.80 -20.88
CA SER A 4 -19.35 -15.57 -21.48
C SER A 4 -19.56 -14.39 -20.52
N ASP A 5 -19.54 -14.57 -19.20
CA ASP A 5 -20.00 -13.53 -18.27
C ASP A 5 -18.88 -12.92 -17.40
N VAL A 6 -17.61 -13.22 -17.70
CA VAL A 6 -16.47 -12.67 -16.95
C VAL A 6 -16.25 -11.21 -17.33
N LEU A 7 -16.35 -10.31 -16.34
CA LEU A 7 -16.12 -8.88 -16.56
C LEU A 7 -14.62 -8.55 -16.51
N LEU A 8 -14.05 -8.25 -17.67
CA LEU A 8 -12.64 -7.85 -17.80
C LEU A 8 -12.42 -6.37 -17.51
N SER A 9 -11.30 -6.03 -16.87
CA SER A 9 -10.88 -4.64 -16.71
C SER A 9 -10.32 -4.07 -18.00
N LYS A 10 -10.87 -2.91 -18.39
CA LYS A 10 -10.38 -2.08 -19.50
C LYS A 10 -9.49 -0.94 -19.02
N ASN A 11 -9.27 -0.81 -17.71
CA ASN A 11 -8.40 0.23 -17.17
C ASN A 11 -6.94 -0.11 -17.49
N VAL A 12 -6.23 0.82 -18.14
CA VAL A 12 -4.84 0.62 -18.59
C VAL A 12 -3.91 0.28 -17.43
N LEU A 13 -4.11 0.90 -16.27
CA LEU A 13 -3.29 0.63 -15.10
C LEU A 13 -3.57 -0.76 -14.52
N ASP A 14 -4.84 -1.16 -14.43
CA ASP A 14 -5.22 -2.51 -13.99
C ASP A 14 -4.54 -3.57 -14.84
N VAL A 15 -4.60 -3.42 -16.16
CA VAL A 15 -3.97 -4.35 -17.11
C VAL A 15 -2.45 -4.40 -16.90
N LYS A 16 -1.80 -3.24 -16.77
CA LYS A 16 -0.36 -3.15 -16.49
C LYS A 16 0.04 -3.82 -15.17
N LEU A 17 -0.86 -3.90 -14.20
CA LEU A 17 -0.61 -4.44 -12.86
C LEU A 17 -1.17 -5.86 -12.66
N GLY A 18 -1.77 -6.45 -13.69
CA GLY A 18 -2.34 -7.80 -13.66
C GLY A 18 -3.69 -7.93 -12.93
N LEU A 19 -4.39 -6.82 -12.67
CA LEU A 19 -5.74 -6.82 -12.09
C LEU A 19 -6.79 -6.97 -13.21
N LEU A 20 -6.79 -8.12 -13.89
CA LEU A 20 -7.50 -8.24 -15.18
C LEU A 20 -9.01 -8.45 -15.04
N ILE A 21 -9.48 -8.89 -13.87
CA ILE A 21 -10.87 -9.31 -13.65
C ILE A 21 -11.56 -8.42 -12.62
N TYR A 22 -12.83 -8.08 -12.87
CA TYR A 22 -13.76 -7.61 -11.84
C TYR A 22 -14.52 -8.80 -11.28
N SER A 23 -14.22 -9.18 -10.04
CA SER A 23 -14.71 -10.45 -9.47
C SER A 23 -16.08 -10.34 -8.79
N ALA A 24 -16.52 -9.11 -8.52
CA ALA A 24 -17.79 -8.80 -7.85
C ALA A 24 -18.55 -7.70 -8.62
N PRO A 25 -18.97 -7.94 -9.88
CA PRO A 25 -19.68 -6.94 -10.68
C PRO A 25 -20.98 -6.44 -10.03
N GLU A 26 -21.59 -7.23 -9.15
CA GLU A 26 -22.83 -6.95 -8.42
C GLU A 26 -22.72 -5.84 -7.37
N VAL A 27 -21.51 -5.46 -6.96
CA VAL A 27 -21.31 -4.37 -5.98
C VAL A 27 -21.09 -3.00 -6.65
N TYR A 28 -21.15 -2.93 -7.98
CA TYR A 28 -20.86 -1.70 -8.72
C TYR A 28 -21.86 -0.59 -8.40
N ILE A 29 -21.33 0.56 -7.99
CA ILE A 29 -22.08 1.79 -7.72
C ILE A 29 -21.47 3.01 -8.43
N GLY A 30 -20.47 2.78 -9.29
CA GLY A 30 -19.66 3.84 -9.88
C GLY A 30 -20.43 4.80 -10.79
N GLU A 31 -21.61 4.43 -11.27
CA GLU A 31 -22.44 5.32 -12.09
C GLU A 31 -23.12 6.42 -11.25
N TYR A 32 -23.34 6.18 -9.96
CA TYR A 32 -24.05 7.07 -9.04
C TYR A 32 -23.14 7.96 -8.19
N VAL A 33 -21.83 7.96 -8.46
CA VAL A 33 -20.83 8.66 -7.65
C VAL A 33 -19.88 9.48 -8.52
N ARG A 34 -19.40 10.57 -7.93
CA ARG A 34 -18.37 11.42 -8.53
C ARG A 34 -17.01 10.72 -8.52
N ASP A 35 -16.06 11.28 -9.27
CA ASP A 35 -14.68 10.82 -9.26
C ASP A 35 -14.10 10.84 -7.84
N PHE A 36 -13.47 9.73 -7.45
CA PHE A 36 -12.91 9.52 -6.13
C PHE A 36 -11.38 9.48 -6.19
N ILE A 37 -10.75 10.47 -5.56
CA ILE A 37 -9.30 10.52 -5.32
C ILE A 37 -9.07 10.34 -3.81
N PRO A 38 -8.43 9.24 -3.37
CA PRO A 38 -8.12 9.02 -1.95
C PRO A 38 -7.28 10.16 -1.36
N ASN A 39 -7.76 10.73 -0.26
CA ASN A 39 -7.06 11.73 0.53
C ASN A 39 -7.53 11.69 1.99
N PRO A 40 -6.87 12.37 2.94
CA PRO A 40 -7.21 12.30 4.35
C PRO A 40 -8.65 12.72 4.74
N LEU A 41 -9.34 13.53 3.92
CA LEU A 41 -10.72 13.93 4.19
C LEU A 41 -11.73 12.82 3.87
N ASN A 42 -11.42 11.99 2.88
CA ASN A 42 -12.36 11.00 2.34
C ASN A 42 -11.91 9.54 2.47
N PHE A 43 -10.68 9.31 2.92
CA PHE A 43 -10.09 7.99 3.07
C PHE A 43 -9.37 7.89 4.42
N GLN A 44 -10.03 7.25 5.38
CA GLN A 44 -9.51 7.06 6.73
C GLN A 44 -9.22 5.58 6.99
N VAL A 45 -8.13 5.30 7.71
CA VAL A 45 -7.69 3.93 8.03
C VAL A 45 -7.37 3.83 9.51
N ARG A 46 -8.01 2.91 10.21
CA ARG A 46 -7.71 2.58 11.61
C ARG A 46 -7.18 1.16 11.70
N GLU A 47 -5.97 0.98 12.23
CA GLU A 47 -5.44 -0.34 12.51
C GLU A 47 -6.30 -1.03 13.57
N VAL A 48 -6.71 -2.28 13.33
CA VAL A 48 -7.41 -3.08 14.32
C VAL A 48 -6.38 -3.91 15.08
N GLY A 49 -6.22 -3.60 16.38
CA GLY A 49 -5.29 -4.30 17.25
C GLY A 49 -5.69 -5.76 17.50
N LEU A 50 -4.81 -6.53 18.15
CA LEU A 50 -5.09 -7.95 18.47
C LEU A 50 -6.30 -8.14 19.39
N ASN A 51 -6.66 -7.12 20.16
CA ASN A 51 -7.86 -7.05 20.98
C ASN A 51 -9.14 -6.71 20.19
N GLY A 52 -9.06 -6.57 18.86
CA GLY A 52 -10.19 -6.21 18.01
C GLY A 52 -10.57 -4.73 18.03
N LEU A 53 -9.86 -3.88 18.76
CA LEU A 53 -10.16 -2.44 18.85
C LEU A 53 -9.44 -1.66 17.72
N PRO A 54 -10.17 -0.79 16.98
CA PRO A 54 -9.55 0.15 16.06
C PRO A 54 -8.76 1.24 16.80
N ALA A 55 -7.55 1.53 16.31
CA ALA A 55 -6.74 2.64 16.78
C ALA A 55 -7.48 3.98 16.58
N ASN A 56 -7.65 4.74 17.66
CA ASN A 56 -8.36 6.01 17.65
C ASN A 56 -7.77 6.98 18.70
N THR A 57 -7.76 8.28 18.41
CA THR A 57 -7.39 9.33 19.35
C THR A 57 -8.38 9.50 20.51
N SER A 58 -9.59 8.93 20.44
CA SER A 58 -10.49 8.89 21.60
C SER A 58 -9.95 7.98 22.71
N LEU A 59 -9.00 7.09 22.42
CA LEU A 59 -8.34 6.23 23.42
C LEU A 59 -7.31 7.00 24.27
N CYS A 60 -7.01 8.25 23.95
CA CYS A 60 -6.08 9.09 24.72
C CYS A 60 -6.77 9.56 26.02
N ILE A 61 -6.62 8.81 27.11
CA ILE A 61 -7.32 9.12 28.39
C ILE A 61 -6.34 9.53 29.51
N SER A 62 -5.04 9.71 29.20
CA SER A 62 -4.09 10.14 30.25
C SER A 62 -4.50 11.49 30.84
N ARG A 63 -4.79 11.51 32.15
CA ARG A 63 -5.00 12.73 32.94
C ARG A 63 -3.71 13.52 33.13
N ASN A 64 -2.57 12.86 32.94
CA ASN A 64 -1.24 13.46 33.08
C ASN A 64 -0.69 13.81 31.70
N ASP A 65 -0.04 14.97 31.59
CA ASP A 65 0.62 15.41 30.34
C ASP A 65 1.87 14.59 30.01
N TYR A 66 2.47 13.95 31.02
CA TYR A 66 3.68 13.14 30.90
C TYR A 66 3.51 11.77 31.56
N ILE A 67 4.17 10.78 30.97
CA ILE A 67 4.26 9.41 31.45
C ILE A 67 5.71 9.13 31.83
N ARG A 68 5.94 8.75 33.08
CA ARG A 68 7.22 8.20 33.50
C ARG A 68 7.39 6.83 32.85
N CYS A 69 8.42 6.70 32.03
CA CYS A 69 8.81 5.43 31.45
C CYS A 69 10.12 4.97 32.08
N GLU A 70 10.12 3.80 32.69
CA GLU A 70 11.33 3.22 33.30
C GLU A 70 12.12 2.40 32.27
N GLU A 71 13.41 2.20 32.54
CA GLU A 71 14.26 1.38 31.68
C GLU A 71 13.71 -0.04 31.53
N GLY A 72 13.65 -0.52 30.30
CA GLY A 72 13.09 -1.82 29.94
C GLY A 72 11.58 -1.81 29.68
N GLU A 73 10.84 -0.81 30.16
CA GLU A 73 9.41 -0.71 29.92
C GLU A 73 9.08 -0.50 28.44
N VAL A 74 7.91 -1.01 28.04
CA VAL A 74 7.35 -0.79 26.71
C VAL A 74 6.04 -0.04 26.86
N LEU A 75 5.94 1.10 26.18
CA LEU A 75 4.73 1.90 26.16
C LEU A 75 4.00 1.71 24.84
N LEU A 76 2.67 1.60 24.91
CA LEU A 76 1.77 1.55 23.78
C LEU A 76 1.21 2.95 23.51
N TYR A 77 1.33 3.38 22.26
CA TYR A 77 0.77 4.62 21.77
C TYR A 77 -0.12 4.38 20.55
N VAL A 78 -1.07 5.28 20.32
CA VAL A 78 -1.73 5.47 19.03
C VAL A 78 -1.03 6.61 18.29
N LEU A 79 -0.63 6.35 17.06
CA LEU A 79 -0.07 7.32 16.12
C LEU A 79 -1.08 7.55 14.99
N CYS A 80 -1.60 8.77 14.91
CA CYS A 80 -2.42 9.22 13.80
C CYS A 80 -1.64 10.20 12.92
N LYS A 81 -1.75 10.05 11.60
CA LYS A 81 -0.99 10.85 10.62
C LYS A 81 -1.83 11.17 9.39
N GLU A 82 -1.57 12.34 8.79
CA GLU A 82 -2.16 12.79 7.52
C GLU A 82 -1.03 13.17 6.56
N TYR A 83 -1.10 12.73 5.30
CA TYR A 83 -0.10 13.01 4.25
C TYR A 83 1.36 12.64 4.59
N LEU A 84 1.55 11.75 5.56
CA LEU A 84 2.84 11.23 5.97
C LEU A 84 2.89 9.72 5.71
N SER A 85 4.02 9.22 5.22
CA SER A 85 4.29 7.79 5.29
C SER A 85 4.51 7.35 6.75
N THR A 86 4.27 6.07 7.06
CA THR A 86 4.53 5.55 8.40
C THR A 86 6.00 5.77 8.80
N LEU A 87 6.96 5.60 7.88
CA LEU A 87 8.38 5.79 8.18
C LEU A 87 8.73 7.24 8.50
N GLU A 88 8.18 8.21 7.76
CA GLU A 88 8.34 9.64 8.09
C GLU A 88 7.76 9.98 9.46
N ALA A 89 6.54 9.50 9.75
CA ALA A 89 5.89 9.72 11.03
C ALA A 89 6.71 9.13 12.20
N ILE A 90 7.22 7.89 12.04
CA ILE A 90 8.09 7.25 13.03
C ILE A 90 9.39 8.05 13.25
N ASN A 91 10.01 8.57 12.18
CA ASN A 91 11.20 9.41 12.30
C ASN A 91 10.91 10.76 12.99
N ILE A 92 9.72 11.31 12.81
CA ILE A 92 9.26 12.49 13.56
C ILE A 92 9.09 12.13 15.04
N VAL A 93 8.39 11.04 15.36
CA VAL A 93 8.20 10.56 16.74
C VAL A 93 9.53 10.32 17.45
N ARG A 94 10.48 9.63 16.80
CA ARG A 94 11.83 9.37 17.35
C ARG A 94 12.55 10.65 17.77
N ARG A 95 12.47 11.69 16.93
CA ARG A 95 13.09 13.00 17.20
C ARG A 95 12.37 13.76 18.30
N LEU A 96 11.04 13.79 18.28
CA LEU A 96 10.21 14.48 19.27
C LEU A 96 10.41 13.90 20.66
N LEU A 97 10.40 12.58 20.78
CA LEU A 97 10.49 11.88 22.05
C LEU A 97 11.93 11.54 22.47
N LYS A 98 12.91 11.83 21.61
CA LYS A 98 14.33 11.44 21.80
C LYS A 98 14.46 9.95 22.15
N VAL A 99 13.85 9.10 21.32
CA VAL A 99 13.87 7.62 21.46
C VAL A 99 14.50 6.95 20.25
N ARG A 100 15.23 5.87 20.48
CA ARG A 100 15.87 5.10 19.40
C ARG A 100 14.93 4.08 18.77
N HIS A 101 14.11 3.39 19.56
CA HIS A 101 13.29 2.28 19.06
C HIS A 101 11.80 2.59 19.14
N VAL A 102 11.17 2.61 17.98
CA VAL A 102 9.72 2.69 17.82
C VAL A 102 9.31 1.58 16.88
N SER A 103 8.45 0.68 17.35
CA SER A 103 7.98 -0.49 16.59
C SER A 103 6.51 -0.33 16.22
N TYR A 104 6.11 -0.97 15.13
CA TYR A 104 4.76 -0.90 14.56
C TYR A 104 4.41 -2.21 13.86
N ALA A 105 3.11 -2.50 13.72
CA ALA A 105 2.64 -3.75 13.13
C ALA A 105 2.61 -3.74 11.59
N GLY A 106 2.41 -2.59 10.97
CA GLY A 106 2.42 -2.44 9.51
C GLY A 106 2.60 -1.00 9.04
N LEU A 107 2.89 -0.86 7.74
CA LEU A 107 2.86 0.44 7.06
C LEU A 107 1.41 0.78 6.71
N LYS A 108 1.06 2.06 6.71
CA LYS A 108 -0.28 2.57 6.35
C LYS A 108 -0.19 3.57 5.20
N ASP A 109 -1.31 3.76 4.51
CA ASP A 109 -1.43 4.67 3.37
C ASP A 109 -0.93 6.09 3.68
N THR A 110 -0.26 6.72 2.71
CA THR A 110 0.24 8.10 2.87
C THR A 110 -0.84 9.13 2.54
N SER A 111 -1.61 8.90 1.48
CA SER A 111 -2.73 9.77 1.05
C SER A 111 -4.03 9.44 1.79
N ALA A 112 -3.96 9.41 3.12
CA ALA A 112 -5.05 9.00 3.99
C ALA A 112 -4.89 9.61 5.38
N SER A 113 -5.98 9.67 6.15
CA SER A 113 -5.91 9.90 7.59
C SER A 113 -5.81 8.55 8.26
N THR A 114 -4.66 8.23 8.84
CA THR A 114 -4.40 6.87 9.34
C THR A 114 -4.06 6.89 10.81
N CYS A 115 -4.69 6.04 11.61
CA CYS A 115 -4.35 5.77 13.00
C CYS A 115 -3.83 4.34 13.14
N GLN A 116 -2.69 4.16 13.81
CA GLN A 116 -2.08 2.85 14.06
C GLN A 116 -1.49 2.76 15.46
N TYR A 117 -1.36 1.55 15.98
CA TYR A 117 -0.64 1.33 17.22
C TYR A 117 0.88 1.34 16.96
N ILE A 118 1.62 1.92 17.90
CA ILE A 118 3.07 1.86 17.95
C ILE A 118 3.52 1.54 19.37
N THR A 119 4.67 0.91 19.51
CA THR A 119 5.30 0.71 20.82
C THR A 119 6.64 1.40 20.90
N ILE A 120 6.93 1.97 22.06
CA ILE A 120 8.20 2.62 22.38
C ILE A 120 8.84 1.81 23.49
N LYS A 121 10.03 1.27 23.24
CA LYS A 121 10.85 0.63 24.28
C LYS A 121 11.73 1.68 24.94
N CYS A 122 11.65 1.80 26.25
CA CYS A 122 12.44 2.74 27.01
C CYS A 122 13.80 2.14 27.34
N GLU A 123 14.84 2.77 26.81
CA GLU A 123 16.25 2.38 27.03
C GLU A 123 16.85 3.05 28.27
N SER A 124 16.14 4.01 28.85
CA SER A 124 16.55 4.75 30.04
C SER A 124 15.30 5.34 30.67
N THR A 125 15.32 5.53 31.99
CA THR A 125 14.23 6.21 32.70
C THR A 125 14.08 7.66 32.23
N LYS A 126 12.90 8.03 31.74
CA LYS A 126 12.59 9.41 31.30
C LYS A 126 11.09 9.67 31.28
N GLU A 127 10.74 10.95 31.30
CA GLU A 127 9.37 11.39 31.07
C GLU A 127 9.11 11.57 29.58
N LEU A 128 8.02 10.96 29.11
CA LEU A 128 7.57 11.06 27.73
C LEU A 128 6.19 11.73 27.71
N PRO A 129 5.92 12.66 26.79
CA PRO A 129 4.60 13.29 26.68
C PRO A 129 3.53 12.23 26.39
N ALA A 130 2.45 12.28 27.17
CA ALA A 130 1.28 11.42 26.98
C ALA A 130 0.52 11.77 25.70
N LYS A 131 0.59 13.02 25.25
CA LYS A 131 -0.05 13.47 24.00
C LYS A 131 0.84 14.47 23.28
N VAL A 132 0.96 14.30 21.96
CA VAL A 132 1.64 15.23 21.07
C VAL A 132 0.74 15.51 19.87
N SER A 133 0.53 16.77 19.56
CA SER A 133 -0.06 17.21 18.29
C SER A 133 0.94 18.09 17.57
N LYS A 134 1.25 17.76 16.32
CA LYS A 134 2.22 18.49 15.51
C LYS A 134 1.70 18.72 14.11
N HIS A 135 1.70 19.98 13.71
CA HIS A 135 1.60 20.39 12.31
C HIS A 135 3.01 20.45 11.74
N ILE A 136 3.28 19.67 10.69
CA ILE A 136 4.58 19.63 10.01
C ILE A 136 4.59 20.72 8.93
N ASP A 137 3.49 20.81 8.18
CA ASP A 137 3.19 21.85 7.22
C ASP A 137 1.65 22.01 7.13
N GLU A 138 1.15 22.79 6.17
CA GLU A 138 -0.28 23.06 5.97
C GLU A 138 -1.12 21.78 5.78
N ARG A 139 -0.54 20.72 5.22
CA ARG A 139 -1.23 19.47 4.91
C ARG A 139 -0.88 18.36 5.90
N LYS A 140 0.38 18.27 6.31
CA LYS A 140 0.92 17.16 7.11
C LYS A 140 0.68 17.37 8.58
N LYS A 141 -0.06 16.44 9.18
CA LYS A 141 -0.38 16.42 10.61
C LYS A 141 0.02 15.11 11.24
N LEU A 142 0.39 15.18 12.51
CA LEU A 142 0.73 14.02 13.33
C LEU A 142 0.17 14.21 14.73
N ILE A 143 -0.56 13.20 15.21
CA ILE A 143 -1.03 13.10 16.59
C ILE A 143 -0.46 11.81 17.16
N LEU A 144 0.12 11.89 18.35
CA LEU A 144 0.60 10.76 19.11
C LEU A 144 -0.05 10.77 20.49
N CYS A 145 -0.51 9.61 20.95
CA CYS A 145 -1.18 9.49 22.23
C CYS A 145 -0.80 8.21 22.96
N PHE A 146 -0.44 8.33 24.23
CA PHE A 146 -0.22 7.22 25.13
C PHE A 146 -1.54 6.53 25.46
N ILE A 147 -1.52 5.20 25.45
CA ILE A 147 -2.66 4.35 25.79
C ILE A 147 -2.41 3.62 27.10
N SER A 148 -1.34 2.84 27.16
CA SER A 148 -1.03 1.97 28.29
C SER A 148 0.43 1.52 28.25
N LYS A 149 0.87 0.86 29.33
CA LYS A 149 2.06 0.00 29.27
C LYS A 149 1.73 -1.27 28.48
N SER A 150 2.73 -1.86 27.85
CA SER A 150 2.66 -3.11 27.10
C SER A 150 3.71 -4.08 27.61
N ALA A 151 3.40 -5.37 27.62
CA ALA A 151 4.37 -6.41 27.99
C ALA A 151 5.47 -6.60 26.92
N THR A 152 5.16 -6.33 25.65
CA THR A 152 6.09 -6.57 24.53
C THR A 152 6.01 -5.46 23.47
N VAL A 153 7.06 -5.37 22.65
CA VAL A 153 7.07 -4.51 21.46
C VAL A 153 6.22 -5.12 20.34
N LEU A 154 5.57 -4.26 19.56
CA LEU A 154 4.88 -4.69 18.36
C LEU A 154 5.88 -5.24 17.34
N ARG A 155 5.48 -6.29 16.62
CA ARG A 155 6.21 -6.84 15.48
C ARG A 155 5.36 -6.73 14.24
N ARG A 156 6.00 -6.85 13.07
CA ARG A 156 5.28 -6.86 11.78
C ARG A 156 4.23 -7.98 11.80
N GLY A 157 3.01 -7.64 11.38
CA GLY A 157 1.88 -8.57 11.39
C GLY A 157 1.11 -8.66 12.72
N TYR A 158 1.48 -7.91 13.76
CA TYR A 158 0.74 -7.89 15.04
C TYR A 158 -0.51 -7.00 14.97
N LEU A 159 -1.43 -7.33 14.07
CA LEU A 159 -2.72 -6.67 13.88
C LEU A 159 -3.75 -7.66 13.35
N ASN A 160 -5.02 -7.45 13.68
CA ASN A 160 -6.13 -8.27 13.17
C ASN A 160 -6.65 -7.78 11.81
N GLY A 161 -6.26 -6.58 11.38
CA GLY A 161 -6.69 -6.00 10.12
C GLY A 161 -6.69 -4.49 10.15
N ASN A 162 -7.45 -3.91 9.22
CA ASN A 162 -7.67 -2.48 9.16
C ASN A 162 -9.15 -2.20 8.95
N GLU A 163 -9.63 -1.18 9.64
CA GLU A 163 -10.94 -0.58 9.41
C GLU A 163 -10.77 0.63 8.49
N PHE A 164 -11.59 0.68 7.45
CA PHE A 164 -11.61 1.74 6.47
C PHE A 164 -12.90 2.53 6.62
N ILE A 165 -12.79 3.85 6.51
CA ILE A 165 -13.94 4.76 6.47
C ILE A 165 -13.76 5.62 5.24
N ILE A 166 -14.69 5.45 4.30
CA ILE A 166 -14.64 6.05 2.97
C ILE A 166 -15.82 6.98 2.82
N ASN A 167 -15.56 8.23 2.44
CA ASN A 167 -16.60 9.21 2.12
C ASN A 167 -16.68 9.37 0.60
N LEU A 168 -17.79 8.95 0.00
CA LEU A 168 -18.05 9.07 -1.44
C LEU A 168 -19.07 10.18 -1.68
N GLN A 169 -18.82 11.00 -2.71
CA GLN A 169 -19.77 12.02 -3.16
C GLN A 169 -20.76 11.38 -4.13
N VAL A 170 -22.03 11.37 -3.76
CA VAL A 170 -23.13 10.74 -4.49
C VAL A 170 -23.80 11.75 -5.41
N GLU A 171 -24.27 11.30 -6.57
CA GLU A 171 -25.14 12.09 -7.45
C GLU A 171 -26.56 12.14 -6.87
N ASN A 172 -27.21 13.31 -6.97
CA ASN A 172 -28.50 13.55 -6.30
C ASN A 172 -29.57 12.53 -6.73
N GLY A 173 -30.27 11.94 -5.76
CA GLY A 173 -31.43 11.07 -6.00
C GLY A 173 -31.11 9.57 -6.11
N TYR A 174 -29.84 9.17 -5.93
CA TYR A 174 -29.41 7.77 -6.00
C TYR A 174 -29.01 7.18 -4.63
N GLU A 175 -29.26 7.90 -3.54
CA GLU A 175 -28.83 7.51 -2.20
C GLU A 175 -29.39 6.14 -1.78
N ASP A 176 -30.71 5.95 -1.95
CA ASP A 176 -31.39 4.71 -1.55
C ASP A 176 -30.94 3.52 -2.40
N GLU A 177 -30.69 3.73 -3.70
CA GLU A 177 -30.21 2.70 -4.62
C GLU A 177 -28.81 2.22 -4.24
N ILE A 178 -27.88 3.15 -3.98
CA ILE A 178 -26.53 2.81 -3.52
C ILE A 178 -26.59 2.05 -2.19
N ILE A 179 -27.39 2.54 -1.24
CA ILE A 179 -27.54 1.89 0.07
C ILE A 179 -28.07 0.46 -0.10
N HIS A 180 -29.06 0.26 -0.98
CA HIS A 180 -29.60 -1.05 -1.29
C HIS A 180 -28.53 -2.00 -1.85
N VAL A 181 -27.79 -1.58 -2.88
CA VAL A 181 -26.71 -2.37 -3.50
C VAL A 181 -25.66 -2.75 -2.44
N LEU A 182 -25.19 -1.78 -1.66
CA LEU A 182 -24.13 -2.04 -0.68
C LEU A 182 -24.60 -2.93 0.47
N ARG A 183 -25.82 -2.76 0.98
CA ARG A 183 -26.32 -3.61 2.09
C ARG A 183 -26.57 -5.05 1.65
N ASN A 184 -27.11 -5.24 0.45
CA ASN A 184 -27.52 -6.57 -0.02
C ASN A 184 -26.37 -7.35 -0.67
N ASN A 185 -25.48 -6.68 -1.39
CA ASN A 185 -24.49 -7.36 -2.22
C ASN A 185 -23.10 -7.37 -1.58
N LEU A 186 -22.67 -6.27 -0.92
CA LEU A 186 -21.29 -6.15 -0.43
C LEU A 186 -20.94 -7.17 0.68
N SER A 187 -21.92 -7.54 1.50
CA SER A 187 -21.74 -8.47 2.63
C SER A 187 -21.46 -9.91 2.19
N ASN A 188 -21.98 -10.31 1.04
CA ASN A 188 -21.85 -11.67 0.49
C ASN A 188 -20.85 -11.74 -0.68
N ALA A 189 -20.37 -10.59 -1.15
CA ALA A 189 -19.44 -10.51 -2.26
C ALA A 189 -18.07 -11.09 -1.92
N LEU A 190 -17.49 -11.81 -2.88
CA LEU A 190 -16.17 -12.40 -2.80
C LEU A 190 -15.21 -11.66 -3.74
N PHE A 191 -14.15 -11.12 -3.17
CA PHE A 191 -13.19 -10.31 -3.91
C PHE A 191 -11.92 -11.09 -4.17
N LEU A 192 -11.41 -11.08 -5.40
CA LEU A 192 -10.04 -11.52 -5.65
C LEU A 192 -9.08 -10.66 -4.82
N ASN A 193 -8.24 -11.31 -4.01
CA ASN A 193 -7.32 -10.65 -3.09
C ASN A 193 -6.08 -10.14 -3.83
N TYR A 194 -6.29 -9.30 -4.84
CA TYR A 194 -5.22 -8.65 -5.59
C TYR A 194 -4.32 -7.80 -4.68
N PHE A 195 -3.06 -7.65 -5.09
CA PHE A 195 -2.24 -6.56 -4.61
C PHE A 195 -2.70 -5.25 -5.27
N GLY A 196 -3.02 -4.25 -4.46
CA GLY A 196 -3.49 -2.95 -4.93
C GLY A 196 -2.39 -2.06 -5.51
N TYR A 197 -2.79 -0.97 -6.16
CA TYR A 197 -1.92 -0.01 -6.85
C TYR A 197 -0.73 0.48 -6.02
N GLN A 198 -0.95 0.71 -4.72
CA GLN A 198 0.08 1.20 -3.79
C GLN A 198 1.29 0.25 -3.69
N ARG A 199 1.09 -1.06 -3.89
CA ARG A 199 2.19 -2.04 -3.89
C ARG A 199 3.19 -1.74 -5.01
N PHE A 200 2.68 -1.31 -6.15
CA PHE A 200 3.48 -1.06 -7.35
C PHE A 200 4.05 0.36 -7.43
N GLY A 201 3.59 1.24 -6.55
CA GLY A 201 3.85 2.68 -6.55
C GLY A 201 2.67 3.43 -7.18
N THR A 202 2.09 4.42 -6.47
CA THR A 202 0.90 5.13 -6.95
C THR A 202 1.22 6.11 -8.08
N LEU A 203 2.15 7.04 -7.83
CA LEU A 203 2.58 8.02 -8.84
C LEU A 203 3.38 7.35 -9.97
N ARG A 204 4.26 6.42 -9.60
CA ARG A 204 5.14 5.68 -10.51
C ARG A 204 4.96 4.17 -10.27
N PRO A 205 4.06 3.49 -11.01
CA PRO A 205 3.75 2.07 -10.82
C PRO A 205 4.84 1.16 -11.38
N TYR A 206 6.10 1.42 -11.05
CA TYR A 206 7.27 0.76 -11.64
C TYR A 206 7.97 -0.22 -10.70
N ASN A 207 7.53 -0.38 -9.45
CA ASN A 207 8.25 -1.21 -8.48
C ASN A 207 8.44 -2.66 -8.97
N HIS A 208 7.40 -3.24 -9.58
CA HIS A 208 7.46 -4.60 -10.14
C HIS A 208 8.37 -4.71 -11.36
N ILE A 209 8.42 -3.66 -12.20
CA ILE A 209 9.33 -3.59 -13.36
C ILE A 209 10.78 -3.51 -12.88
N ILE A 210 11.06 -2.63 -11.91
CA ILE A 210 12.40 -2.51 -11.29
C ILE A 210 12.80 -3.85 -10.66
N GLY A 211 11.89 -4.49 -9.93
CA GLY A 211 12.11 -5.82 -9.33
C GLY A 211 12.47 -6.88 -10.36
N LYS A 212 11.72 -6.94 -11.47
CA LYS A 212 11.98 -7.83 -12.61
C LYS A 212 13.37 -7.58 -13.20
N LEU A 213 13.69 -6.33 -13.54
CA LEU A 213 14.97 -5.95 -14.15
C LEU A 213 16.17 -6.27 -13.24
N ILE A 214 16.02 -6.10 -11.91
CA ILE A 214 17.06 -6.49 -10.95
C ILE A 214 17.29 -8.00 -10.95
N LEU A 215 16.23 -8.81 -11.04
CA LEU A 215 16.32 -10.27 -11.09
C LEU A 215 16.89 -10.76 -12.43
N GLU A 216 16.60 -10.06 -13.53
CA GLU A 216 17.18 -10.29 -14.87
C GLU A 216 18.64 -9.80 -14.99
N SER A 217 19.22 -9.24 -13.92
CA SER A 217 20.53 -8.60 -13.95
C SER A 217 20.68 -7.42 -14.93
N ARG A 218 19.54 -6.84 -15.38
CA ARG A 218 19.45 -5.65 -16.24
C ARG A 218 19.51 -4.38 -15.38
N TYR A 219 20.64 -4.20 -14.69
CA TYR A 219 20.80 -3.17 -13.66
C TYR A 219 20.77 -1.74 -14.22
N GLU A 220 21.28 -1.53 -15.45
CA GLU A 220 21.23 -0.24 -16.15
C GLU A 220 19.77 0.25 -16.26
N GLU A 221 18.91 -0.59 -16.84
CA GLU A 221 17.50 -0.29 -17.03
C GLU A 221 16.76 -0.16 -15.69
N ALA A 222 17.13 -0.96 -14.68
CA ALA A 222 16.58 -0.79 -13.34
C ALA A 222 16.87 0.62 -12.79
N LEU A 223 18.08 1.16 -13.00
CA LEU A 223 18.42 2.53 -12.63
C LEU A 223 17.67 3.56 -13.47
N GLU A 224 17.42 3.31 -14.77
CA GLU A 224 16.57 4.17 -15.59
C GLU A 224 15.16 4.29 -15.01
N TYR A 225 14.56 3.18 -14.60
CA TYR A 225 13.23 3.22 -13.98
C TYR A 225 13.26 3.89 -12.59
N ILE A 226 14.37 3.81 -11.84
CA ILE A 226 14.49 4.50 -10.56
C ILE A 226 14.63 6.01 -10.77
N ALA A 227 15.59 6.47 -11.57
CA ALA A 227 16.01 7.87 -11.67
C ALA A 227 15.39 8.64 -12.85
N GLY A 228 14.94 7.96 -13.90
CA GLY A 228 14.34 8.54 -15.12
C GLY A 228 12.84 8.27 -15.22
N LYS A 229 12.34 7.99 -16.44
CA LYS A 229 10.95 7.65 -16.79
C LYS A 229 9.93 8.56 -16.09
N PRO A 230 9.86 9.86 -16.44
CA PRO A 230 8.93 10.80 -15.83
C PRO A 230 7.47 10.40 -16.11
N THR A 231 6.60 10.61 -15.13
CA THR A 231 5.15 10.39 -15.29
C THR A 231 4.41 11.72 -15.14
N ILE A 232 3.26 11.86 -15.80
CA ILE A 232 2.45 13.10 -15.77
C ILE A 232 1.91 13.44 -14.38
N TRP A 233 1.87 12.46 -13.47
CA TRP A 233 1.33 12.58 -12.11
C TRP A 233 2.33 13.19 -11.10
N GLU A 234 3.58 13.35 -11.51
CA GLU A 234 4.65 13.92 -10.68
C GLU A 234 4.69 15.45 -10.75
N SER A 235 5.34 16.07 -9.76
CA SER A 235 5.59 17.52 -9.80
C SER A 235 6.41 17.90 -11.04
N SER A 236 6.23 19.13 -11.52
CA SER A 236 7.00 19.66 -12.65
C SER A 236 8.52 19.57 -12.41
N GLU A 237 8.96 19.86 -11.18
CA GLU A 237 10.36 19.72 -10.76
C GLU A 237 10.87 18.28 -10.86
N ALA A 238 10.11 17.30 -10.34
CA ALA A 238 10.50 15.89 -10.40
C ALA A 238 10.56 15.39 -11.85
N ARG A 239 9.56 15.75 -12.68
CA ARG A 239 9.54 15.41 -14.10
C ARG A 239 10.76 15.94 -14.82
N GLU A 240 11.14 17.19 -14.57
CA GLU A 240 12.29 17.81 -15.22
C GLU A 240 13.61 17.17 -14.79
N ALA A 241 13.80 16.93 -13.49
CA ALA A 241 15.00 16.23 -13.00
C ALA A 241 15.18 14.85 -13.64
N ARG A 242 14.08 14.12 -13.87
CA ARG A 242 14.07 12.81 -14.53
C ARG A 242 14.41 12.90 -16.02
N ARG A 243 13.93 13.92 -16.73
CA ARG A 243 14.31 14.16 -18.14
C ARG A 243 15.79 14.47 -18.29
N LEU A 244 16.32 15.35 -17.43
CA LEU A 244 17.76 15.66 -17.42
C LEU A 244 18.61 14.39 -17.19
N PHE A 245 18.12 13.46 -16.38
CA PHE A 245 18.76 12.16 -16.22
C PHE A 245 18.72 11.33 -17.52
N GLU A 246 17.58 11.27 -18.22
CA GLU A 246 17.45 10.57 -19.51
C GLU A 246 18.32 11.18 -20.61
N GLU A 247 18.60 12.49 -20.55
CA GLU A 247 19.55 13.20 -21.42
C GLU A 247 21.03 12.97 -21.06
N GLY A 248 21.32 12.23 -19.98
CA GLY A 248 22.68 11.98 -19.50
C GLY A 248 23.29 13.15 -18.69
N LYS A 249 22.52 14.22 -18.43
CA LYS A 249 22.95 15.40 -17.65
C LYS A 249 22.85 15.14 -16.14
N LEU A 250 23.62 14.17 -15.65
CA LEU A 250 23.52 13.66 -14.26
C LEU A 250 23.67 14.74 -13.17
N LYS A 251 24.56 15.72 -13.37
CA LYS A 251 24.80 16.79 -12.39
C LYS A 251 23.60 17.74 -12.30
N GLU A 252 23.01 18.10 -13.44
CA GLU A 252 21.82 18.94 -13.51
C GLU A 252 20.60 18.19 -12.95
N ALA A 253 20.44 16.92 -13.31
CA ALA A 253 19.43 16.05 -12.74
C ALA A 253 19.52 15.99 -11.22
N PHE A 254 20.72 15.82 -10.64
CA PHE A 254 20.91 15.80 -9.18
C PHE A 254 20.56 17.12 -8.51
N ASN A 255 20.93 18.25 -9.12
CA ASN A 255 20.62 19.57 -8.58
C ASN A 255 19.12 19.84 -8.59
N ARG A 256 18.43 19.39 -9.63
CA ARG A 256 16.98 19.58 -9.79
C ARG A 256 16.13 18.54 -9.06
N MET A 257 16.69 17.37 -8.74
CA MET A 257 15.95 16.28 -8.09
C MET A 257 15.45 16.71 -6.70
N PRO A 258 14.14 16.68 -6.41
CA PRO A 258 13.60 17.08 -5.12
C PRO A 258 14.27 16.39 -3.93
N LYS A 259 14.51 17.15 -2.84
CA LYS A 259 15.23 16.66 -1.66
C LYS A 259 14.59 15.43 -1.00
N HIS A 260 13.27 15.27 -1.11
CA HIS A 260 12.55 14.14 -0.52
C HIS A 260 12.71 12.83 -1.31
N LEU A 261 13.15 12.88 -2.58
CA LEU A 261 13.43 11.71 -3.43
C LEU A 261 14.82 11.13 -3.13
N ASN A 262 14.97 10.62 -1.91
CA ASN A 262 16.26 10.18 -1.37
C ASN A 262 16.89 9.02 -2.16
N LEU A 263 16.07 8.09 -2.68
CA LEU A 263 16.56 6.95 -3.44
C LEU A 263 17.17 7.42 -4.77
N GLU A 264 16.45 8.25 -5.51
CA GLU A 264 16.89 8.81 -6.79
C GLU A 264 18.13 9.66 -6.63
N ARG A 265 18.17 10.53 -5.62
CA ARG A 265 19.36 11.33 -5.28
C ARG A 265 20.56 10.45 -4.93
N LYS A 266 20.36 9.36 -4.20
CA LYS A 266 21.41 8.37 -3.89
C LYS A 266 21.94 7.71 -5.17
N VAL A 267 21.05 7.29 -6.07
CA VAL A 267 21.44 6.71 -7.37
C VAL A 267 22.28 7.71 -8.17
N LEU A 268 21.80 8.94 -8.35
CA LEU A 268 22.51 10.00 -9.07
C LEU A 268 23.89 10.29 -8.46
N THR A 269 23.97 10.32 -7.12
CA THR A 269 25.25 10.52 -6.41
C THR A 269 26.25 9.40 -6.70
N LEU A 270 25.80 8.15 -6.75
CA LEU A 270 26.67 7.01 -7.01
C LEU A 270 27.07 6.92 -8.48
N LEU A 271 26.17 7.29 -9.41
CA LEU A 271 26.50 7.41 -10.83
C LEU A 271 27.54 8.50 -11.08
N LEU A 272 27.39 9.68 -10.46
CA LEU A 272 28.37 10.77 -10.55
C LEU A 272 29.76 10.39 -10.00
N LYS A 273 29.84 9.37 -9.12
CA LYS A 273 31.09 8.79 -8.62
C LYS A 273 31.69 7.72 -9.56
N GLY A 274 31.06 7.46 -10.71
CA GLY A 274 31.53 6.48 -11.70
C GLY A 274 31.28 5.02 -11.33
N LEU A 275 30.38 4.73 -10.37
CA LEU A 275 30.07 3.35 -10.02
C LEU A 275 29.25 2.68 -11.13
N LYS A 276 29.52 1.40 -11.37
CA LYS A 276 28.76 0.57 -12.32
C LYS A 276 27.35 0.30 -11.80
N PRO A 277 26.33 0.13 -12.67
CA PRO A 277 24.94 -0.09 -12.24
C PRO A 277 24.73 -1.21 -11.21
N LYS A 278 25.37 -2.37 -11.40
CA LYS A 278 25.33 -3.50 -10.45
C LYS A 278 25.77 -3.09 -9.04
N ASP A 279 26.88 -2.36 -8.97
CA ASP A 279 27.50 -1.89 -7.74
C ASP A 279 26.64 -0.85 -7.00
N ILE A 280 25.83 -0.10 -7.75
CA ILE A 280 24.85 0.85 -7.21
C ILE A 280 23.67 0.09 -6.60
N ILE A 281 23.09 -0.86 -7.34
CA ILE A 281 21.97 -1.69 -6.86
C ILE A 281 22.37 -2.46 -5.59
N MET A 282 23.58 -3.03 -5.54
CA MET A 282 24.10 -3.73 -4.35
C MET A 282 24.27 -2.83 -3.12
N ARG A 283 24.45 -1.52 -3.32
CA ARG A 283 24.55 -0.51 -2.23
C ARG A 283 23.19 0.05 -1.81
N LEU A 284 22.10 -0.32 -2.47
CA LEU A 284 20.76 0.05 -2.01
C LEU A 284 20.44 -0.65 -0.70
N ASN A 285 19.59 -0.01 0.10
CA ASN A 285 19.20 -0.57 1.39
C ASN A 285 18.38 -1.84 1.15
N ARG A 286 18.60 -2.88 1.97
CA ARG A 286 17.86 -4.15 1.90
C ARG A 286 16.34 -3.96 1.76
N SER A 287 15.75 -3.04 2.54
CA SER A 287 14.31 -2.78 2.51
C SER A 287 13.81 -2.24 1.17
N ILE A 288 14.64 -1.50 0.42
CA ILE A 288 14.29 -0.98 -0.90
C ILE A 288 14.31 -2.10 -1.93
N LEU A 289 15.32 -2.97 -1.87
CA LEU A 289 15.41 -4.16 -2.72
C LEU A 289 14.22 -5.11 -2.49
N GLU A 290 13.86 -5.33 -1.22
CA GLU A 290 12.66 -6.11 -0.84
C GLU A 290 11.38 -5.48 -1.44
N ILE A 291 11.21 -4.15 -1.38
CA ILE A 291 10.04 -3.49 -1.99
C ILE A 291 9.94 -3.80 -3.49
N PHE A 292 11.03 -3.65 -4.24
CA PHE A 292 11.00 -3.88 -5.69
C PHE A 292 10.75 -5.36 -6.03
N ILE A 293 11.53 -6.26 -5.43
CA ILE A 293 11.49 -7.69 -5.75
C ILE A 293 10.17 -8.32 -5.28
N GLU A 294 9.68 -7.98 -4.10
CA GLU A 294 8.40 -8.50 -3.66
C GLU A 294 7.21 -7.85 -4.42
N SER A 295 7.37 -6.64 -4.98
CA SER A 295 6.35 -6.07 -5.88
C SER A 295 6.29 -6.84 -7.20
N PHE A 296 7.42 -7.35 -7.69
CA PHE A 296 7.42 -8.28 -8.82
C PHE A 296 6.67 -9.57 -8.49
N GLN A 297 6.91 -10.17 -7.31
CA GLN A 297 6.13 -11.34 -6.88
C GLN A 297 4.62 -11.02 -6.78
N SER A 298 4.26 -9.83 -6.29
CA SER A 298 2.87 -9.37 -6.25
C SER A 298 2.23 -9.28 -7.65
N TYR A 299 2.98 -8.84 -8.67
CA TYR A 299 2.49 -8.80 -10.05
C TYR A 299 2.17 -10.21 -10.59
N ILE A 300 3.05 -11.17 -10.34
CA ILE A 300 2.85 -12.57 -10.73
C ILE A 300 1.64 -13.19 -10.04
N ILE A 301 1.44 -12.89 -8.74
CA ILE A 301 0.24 -13.32 -8.01
C ILE A 301 -1.02 -12.71 -8.63
N ASN A 302 -1.03 -11.43 -8.98
CA ASN A 302 -2.18 -10.81 -9.63
C ASN A 302 -2.52 -11.50 -10.96
N LEU A 303 -1.52 -11.77 -11.80
CA LEU A 303 -1.72 -12.53 -13.04
C LEU A 303 -2.25 -13.95 -12.77
N SER A 304 -1.72 -14.62 -11.75
CA SER A 304 -2.12 -15.98 -11.37
C SER A 304 -3.58 -16.02 -10.89
N LEU A 305 -4.00 -15.06 -10.06
CA LEU A 305 -5.40 -14.92 -9.64
C LEU A 305 -6.33 -14.68 -10.84
N SER A 306 -5.93 -13.82 -11.78
CA SER A 306 -6.70 -13.58 -13.00
C SER A 306 -6.88 -14.86 -13.82
N LYS A 307 -5.79 -15.63 -14.02
CA LYS A 307 -5.82 -16.90 -14.76
C LYS A 307 -6.70 -17.94 -14.06
N LEU A 308 -6.52 -18.12 -12.75
CA LEU A 308 -7.31 -19.08 -11.98
C LEU A 308 -8.80 -18.73 -11.98
N TYR A 309 -9.15 -17.44 -11.85
CA TYR A 309 -10.54 -17.01 -11.98
C TYR A 309 -11.12 -17.35 -13.36
N LEU A 310 -10.35 -17.14 -14.45
CA LEU A 310 -10.79 -17.51 -15.80
C LEU A 310 -10.94 -19.03 -16.00
N MET A 311 -10.20 -19.83 -15.22
CA MET A 311 -10.31 -21.30 -15.24
C MET A 311 -11.55 -21.79 -14.48
N TYR A 312 -11.84 -21.24 -13.30
CA TYR A 312 -12.94 -21.70 -12.44
C TYR A 312 -14.25 -20.93 -12.62
N GLY A 313 -14.20 -19.73 -13.18
CA GLY A 313 -15.36 -18.91 -13.55
C GLY A 313 -15.93 -18.02 -12.43
N ASN A 314 -15.73 -18.35 -11.15
CA ASN A 314 -16.16 -17.51 -10.02
C ASN A 314 -15.27 -17.70 -8.77
N CYS A 315 -15.37 -16.77 -7.82
CA CYS A 315 -14.58 -16.80 -6.59
C CYS A 315 -14.88 -17.98 -5.65
N ARG A 316 -16.11 -18.53 -5.67
CA ARG A 316 -16.48 -19.65 -4.79
C ARG A 316 -15.80 -20.93 -5.24
N GLU A 317 -15.91 -21.27 -6.52
CA GLU A 317 -15.19 -22.40 -7.13
C GLU A 317 -13.67 -22.23 -7.02
N LEU A 318 -13.16 -21.00 -7.17
CA LEU A 318 -11.75 -20.71 -6.93
C LEU A 318 -11.33 -21.01 -5.49
N LEU A 319 -12.11 -20.54 -4.51
CA LEU A 319 -11.80 -20.71 -3.09
C LEU A 319 -11.80 -22.19 -2.70
N ASP A 320 -12.75 -22.97 -3.23
CA ASP A 320 -12.87 -24.42 -2.98
C ASP A 320 -11.68 -25.23 -3.52
N LYS A 321 -10.97 -24.72 -4.54
CA LYS A 321 -9.81 -25.38 -5.16
C LYS A 321 -8.47 -24.80 -4.75
N CYS A 322 -8.43 -23.49 -4.53
CA CYS A 322 -7.24 -22.69 -4.28
C CYS A 322 -7.52 -21.71 -3.15
N GLU A 323 -7.45 -22.15 -1.89
CA GLU A 323 -7.61 -21.24 -0.75
C GLU A 323 -6.46 -20.22 -0.69
N VAL A 324 -5.25 -20.69 -0.97
CA VAL A 324 -4.04 -19.87 -0.93
C VAL A 324 -3.15 -20.09 -2.16
N LEU A 325 -2.40 -19.05 -2.52
CA LEU A 325 -1.32 -19.12 -3.49
C LEU A 325 0.04 -19.03 -2.79
N PRO A 326 1.00 -19.90 -3.14
CA PRO A 326 2.37 -19.72 -2.71
C PRO A 326 2.99 -18.47 -3.35
N TYR A 327 3.85 -17.76 -2.64
CA TYR A 327 4.64 -16.70 -3.27
C TYR A 327 5.56 -17.31 -4.34
N PRO A 328 5.63 -16.69 -5.54
CA PRO A 328 6.37 -17.24 -6.66
C PRO A 328 7.87 -17.17 -6.39
N THR A 329 8.54 -18.31 -6.53
CA THR A 329 9.99 -18.44 -6.45
C THR A 329 10.49 -19.43 -7.51
N PRO A 330 11.76 -19.36 -7.94
CA PRO A 330 12.30 -20.31 -8.92
C PRO A 330 12.20 -21.77 -8.48
N THR A 331 12.31 -21.99 -7.17
CA THR A 331 12.29 -23.31 -6.52
C THR A 331 10.92 -23.62 -5.90
N ILE A 332 9.84 -23.06 -6.43
CA ILE A 332 8.50 -23.34 -5.95
C ILE A 332 8.15 -24.83 -6.16
N ASN A 333 7.71 -25.48 -5.08
CA ASN A 333 7.20 -26.85 -5.14
C ASN A 333 5.79 -26.82 -5.74
N ILE A 334 5.53 -27.73 -6.68
CA ILE A 334 4.18 -27.95 -7.22
C ILE A 334 3.55 -29.04 -6.37
N TYR A 335 2.41 -28.75 -5.77
CA TYR A 335 1.63 -29.70 -4.98
C TYR A 335 0.14 -29.72 -5.37
N ASP A 336 -0.31 -28.76 -6.17
CA ASP A 336 -1.65 -28.63 -6.71
C ASP A 336 -1.65 -27.79 -8.00
N ILE A 337 -2.81 -27.68 -8.64
CA ILE A 337 -3.01 -26.87 -9.85
C ILE A 337 -2.75 -25.37 -9.59
N CYS A 338 -2.96 -24.89 -8.36
CA CYS A 338 -2.81 -23.48 -8.01
C CYS A 338 -1.33 -23.07 -7.99
N SER A 339 -0.49 -23.91 -7.37
CA SER A 339 0.97 -23.77 -7.35
C SER A 339 1.60 -23.98 -8.72
N GLU A 340 1.03 -24.87 -9.55
CA GLU A 340 1.40 -25.02 -10.96
C GLU A 340 1.14 -23.72 -11.75
N VAL A 341 -0.07 -23.17 -11.67
CA VAL A 341 -0.42 -21.91 -12.37
C VAL A 341 0.48 -20.75 -11.93
N VAL A 342 0.82 -20.66 -10.64
CA VAL A 342 1.75 -19.64 -10.14
C VAL A 342 3.15 -19.83 -10.74
N LYS A 343 3.65 -21.08 -10.78
CA LYS A 343 4.96 -21.41 -11.33
C LYS A 343 5.05 -21.10 -12.82
N ASP A 344 4.03 -21.49 -13.58
CA ASP A 344 3.98 -21.24 -15.02
C ASP A 344 3.83 -19.75 -15.34
N THR A 345 3.04 -19.03 -14.54
CA THR A 345 2.93 -17.57 -14.66
C THR A 345 4.26 -16.90 -14.36
N PHE A 346 4.98 -17.33 -13.32
CA PHE A 346 6.30 -16.82 -13.01
C PHE A 346 7.28 -17.02 -14.17
N ARG A 347 7.38 -18.26 -14.68
CA ARG A 347 8.25 -18.61 -15.81
C ARG A 347 7.93 -17.81 -17.06
N SER A 348 6.63 -17.69 -17.41
CA SER A 348 6.20 -16.93 -18.59
C SER A 348 6.59 -15.44 -18.57
N VAL A 349 6.91 -14.88 -17.40
CA VAL A 349 7.32 -13.48 -17.24
C VAL A 349 8.82 -13.36 -17.00
N LEU A 350 9.43 -14.36 -16.36
CA LEU A 350 10.85 -14.38 -15.99
C LEU A 350 11.38 -15.82 -16.11
N ASP A 351 12.06 -16.08 -17.23
CA ASP A 351 12.59 -17.40 -17.57
C ASP A 351 13.87 -17.75 -16.79
N ASP A 352 14.78 -16.79 -16.62
CA ASP A 352 16.04 -16.99 -15.90
C ASP A 352 16.06 -16.18 -14.61
N VAL A 353 16.29 -16.86 -13.48
CA VAL A 353 16.45 -16.23 -12.17
C VAL A 353 17.81 -16.59 -11.62
N GLY A 354 18.75 -15.67 -11.81
CA GLY A 354 20.13 -15.80 -11.37
C GLY A 354 20.56 -14.68 -10.44
N GLY A 355 21.67 -14.91 -9.74
CA GLY A 355 22.40 -13.85 -9.06
C GLY A 355 21.97 -13.53 -7.63
N PRO A 356 22.65 -12.55 -7.00
CA PRO A 356 22.62 -12.33 -5.55
C PRO A 356 21.31 -11.75 -5.01
N PHE A 357 20.35 -11.41 -5.89
CA PHE A 357 19.10 -10.75 -5.52
C PHE A 357 17.92 -11.72 -5.35
N SER A 358 18.05 -12.97 -5.81
CA SER A 358 17.03 -14.01 -5.61
C SER A 358 16.72 -14.28 -4.13
N ARG A 359 17.68 -14.03 -3.22
CA ARG A 359 17.52 -14.13 -1.76
C ARG A 359 16.47 -13.17 -1.17
N TYR A 360 16.07 -12.13 -1.91
CA TYR A 360 15.04 -11.18 -1.47
C TYR A 360 13.62 -11.62 -1.89
N LEU A 361 13.49 -12.72 -2.66
CA LEU A 361 12.19 -13.31 -2.93
C LEU A 361 11.60 -13.87 -1.64
N ARG A 362 10.40 -13.38 -1.29
CA ARG A 362 9.68 -13.83 -0.12
C ARG A 362 9.12 -15.22 -0.34
N ARG A 363 9.12 -16.03 0.73
CA ARG A 363 8.40 -17.31 0.81
C ARG A 363 7.16 -17.16 1.70
N GLY A 364 6.18 -18.03 1.49
CA GLY A 364 4.93 -18.06 2.24
C GLY A 364 3.74 -18.19 1.30
N PHE A 365 2.56 -17.87 1.82
CA PHE A 365 1.29 -18.01 1.11
C PHE A 365 0.46 -16.73 1.19
N ARG A 366 -0.52 -16.61 0.29
CA ARG A 366 -1.51 -15.53 0.26
C ARG A 366 -2.88 -16.10 -0.07
N GLU A 367 -3.88 -15.74 0.72
CA GLU A 367 -5.29 -16.05 0.46
C GLU A 367 -5.72 -15.53 -0.92
N THR A 368 -6.44 -16.34 -1.69
CA THR A 368 -6.89 -15.99 -3.05
C THR A 368 -8.04 -15.01 -3.06
N VAL A 369 -8.93 -15.13 -2.08
CA VAL A 369 -10.16 -14.36 -1.94
C VAL A 369 -10.15 -13.60 -0.63
N VAL A 370 -10.72 -12.40 -0.62
CA VAL A 370 -10.95 -11.60 0.57
C VAL A 370 -12.43 -11.27 0.72
N ILE A 371 -12.88 -11.26 1.97
CA ILE A 371 -14.25 -10.93 2.36
C ILE A 371 -14.22 -9.64 3.18
N VAL A 372 -15.15 -8.74 2.87
CA VAL A 372 -15.35 -7.49 3.60
C VAL A 372 -16.19 -7.77 4.85
N LYS A 373 -15.73 -7.30 6.01
CA LYS A 373 -16.42 -7.51 7.31
C LYS A 373 -16.88 -6.19 7.91
N ASP A 374 -17.77 -6.26 8.91
CA ASP A 374 -18.23 -5.12 9.72
C ASP A 374 -18.66 -3.91 8.86
N ILE A 375 -19.51 -4.19 7.86
CA ILE A 375 -19.97 -3.18 6.89
C ILE A 375 -21.03 -2.28 7.53
N HIS A 376 -20.80 -0.97 7.46
CA HIS A 376 -21.78 0.04 7.82
C HIS A 376 -21.88 1.08 6.70
N VAL A 377 -23.12 1.43 6.37
CA VAL A 377 -23.43 2.36 5.27
C VAL A 377 -24.47 3.36 5.73
N SER A 378 -24.14 4.65 5.58
CA SER A 378 -25.07 5.77 5.76
C SER A 378 -24.82 6.82 4.68
N CYS A 379 -25.86 7.56 4.29
CA CYS A 379 -25.73 8.70 3.40
C CYS A 379 -26.31 9.94 4.10
N ASN A 380 -25.61 11.06 4.05
CA ASN A 380 -26.10 12.34 4.56
C ASN A 380 -25.66 13.46 3.61
N GLU A 381 -26.59 14.32 3.21
CA GLU A 381 -26.32 15.50 2.35
C GLU A 381 -25.47 15.17 1.11
N GLY A 382 -25.80 14.08 0.39
CA GLY A 382 -25.06 13.64 -0.80
C GLY A 382 -23.68 13.02 -0.51
N VAL A 383 -23.34 12.77 0.76
CA VAL A 383 -22.10 12.11 1.16
C VAL A 383 -22.40 10.73 1.74
N LEU A 384 -21.99 9.69 1.02
CA LEU A 384 -22.05 8.31 1.49
C LEU A 384 -20.84 7.99 2.35
N ASN A 385 -21.08 7.63 3.60
CA ASN A 385 -20.09 7.06 4.50
C ASN A 385 -20.16 5.53 4.43
N LEU A 386 -19.11 4.92 3.89
CA LEU A 386 -18.92 3.48 3.83
C LEU A 386 -17.81 3.09 4.81
N ARG A 387 -18.14 2.31 5.83
CA ARG A 387 -17.19 1.73 6.78
C ARG A 387 -17.15 0.23 6.65
N PHE A 388 -15.95 -0.35 6.68
CA PHE A 388 -15.76 -1.80 6.67
C PHE A 388 -14.38 -2.19 7.18
N ARG A 389 -14.16 -3.49 7.40
CA ARG A 389 -12.88 -4.06 7.80
C ARG A 389 -12.36 -5.05 6.77
N LEU A 390 -11.03 -5.07 6.65
CA LEU A 390 -10.30 -6.07 5.87
C LEU A 390 -9.21 -6.72 6.73
N PRO A 391 -8.88 -7.99 6.46
CA PRO A 391 -7.76 -8.67 7.11
C PRO A 391 -6.42 -8.01 6.74
N PRO A 392 -5.32 -8.36 7.44
CA PRO A 392 -3.99 -7.88 7.09
C PRO A 392 -3.62 -8.27 5.65
N SER A 393 -2.82 -7.45 4.98
CA SER A 393 -2.35 -7.68 3.60
C SER A 393 -3.42 -7.62 2.49
N ALA A 394 -4.68 -7.30 2.83
CA ALA A 394 -5.72 -6.93 1.87
C ALA A 394 -5.74 -5.42 1.62
N TYR A 395 -6.27 -5.00 0.46
CA TYR A 395 -6.20 -3.62 -0.02
C TYR A 395 -7.61 -3.05 -0.22
N ALA A 396 -7.95 -1.98 0.50
CA ALA A 396 -9.23 -1.30 0.30
C ALA A 396 -9.40 -0.72 -1.10
N THR A 397 -8.30 -0.34 -1.77
CA THR A 397 -8.35 0.10 -3.17
C THR A 397 -8.77 -0.99 -4.15
N VAL A 398 -8.63 -2.28 -3.81
CA VAL A 398 -9.16 -3.39 -4.61
C VAL A 398 -10.68 -3.49 -4.45
N ILE A 399 -11.19 -3.29 -3.23
CA ILE A 399 -12.64 -3.22 -2.98
C ILE A 399 -13.25 -2.01 -3.69
N LEU A 400 -12.64 -0.83 -3.52
CA LEU A 400 -13.06 0.40 -4.19
C LEU A 400 -12.97 0.29 -5.73
N ARG A 401 -12.02 -0.48 -6.25
CA ARG A 401 -11.91 -0.74 -7.69
C ARG A 401 -13.17 -1.47 -8.21
N GLU A 402 -13.68 -2.47 -7.51
CA GLU A 402 -14.94 -3.15 -7.88
C GLU A 402 -16.14 -2.20 -7.77
N LEU A 403 -16.23 -1.44 -6.67
CA LEU A 403 -17.32 -0.51 -6.41
C LEU A 403 -17.39 0.64 -7.44
N LEU A 404 -16.23 1.23 -7.79
CA LEU A 404 -16.15 2.52 -8.48
C LEU A 404 -15.67 2.42 -9.93
N ARG A 405 -14.92 1.36 -10.27
CA ARG A 405 -14.28 1.17 -11.59
C ARG A 405 -13.56 2.44 -12.06
N SER A 406 -14.00 3.04 -13.17
CA SER A 406 -13.37 4.22 -13.79
C SER A 406 -13.42 5.49 -12.93
N LYS A 407 -14.32 5.57 -11.94
CA LYS A 407 -14.40 6.69 -11.00
C LYS A 407 -13.29 6.67 -9.94
N LEU A 408 -12.62 5.54 -9.73
CA LEU A 408 -11.46 5.46 -8.83
C LEU A 408 -10.22 6.04 -9.52
N LYS A 409 -9.76 7.21 -9.07
CA LYS A 409 -8.57 7.89 -9.58
C LYS A 409 -7.39 7.66 -8.64
N VAL A 410 -6.70 6.54 -8.83
CA VAL A 410 -5.52 6.16 -8.02
C VAL A 410 -4.22 6.85 -8.44
N GLN A 411 -4.17 7.38 -9.67
CA GLN A 411 -3.08 8.22 -10.16
C GLN A 411 -3.64 9.61 -10.40
N ALA A 412 -3.35 10.52 -9.48
CA ALA A 412 -3.69 11.92 -9.61
C ALA A 412 -2.46 12.73 -9.21
N SER A 413 -2.22 13.83 -9.90
CA SER A 413 -1.24 14.82 -9.43
C SER A 413 -1.76 15.37 -8.10
N SER A 414 -1.04 15.11 -7.01
CA SER A 414 -1.32 15.71 -5.69
C SER A 414 -1.06 17.23 -5.64
N TYR A 415 -0.75 17.83 -6.79
CA TYR A 415 -0.56 19.24 -6.99
C TYR A 415 -1.67 19.78 -7.90
N PRO A 416 -2.79 20.28 -7.35
CA PRO A 416 -3.47 21.37 -8.01
C PRO A 416 -2.47 22.52 -8.07
N SER A 417 -1.90 22.75 -9.25
CA SER A 417 -1.37 24.05 -9.61
C SER A 417 -2.57 24.99 -9.76
N GLY A 418 -2.95 25.67 -8.68
CA GLY A 418 -4.11 26.57 -8.69
C GLY A 418 -4.74 26.78 -7.32
N MET A 419 -3.96 27.36 -6.40
CA MET A 419 -4.38 28.21 -5.28
C MET A 419 -3.07 28.58 -4.57
N LEU A 420 -2.38 29.57 -5.14
CA LEU A 420 -1.40 30.40 -4.47
C LEU A 420 -2.11 31.68 -4.04
#